data_AF-A0A8X7WL78-F1
#
_entry.id   AF-A0A8X7WL78-F1
#
_cell.length_a   1.000
_cell.length_b   1.000
_cell.length_c   1.000
_cell.angle_alpha   90.00
_cell.angle_beta   90.00
_cell.angle_gamma   90.00
#
_symmetry.space_group_name_H-M   'P 1'
#
loop_
_entity.id
_entity.type
_entity.pdbx_description
1 polymer ?
#
loop_
_entity_poly.entity_id
_entity_poly.type
_entity_poly.pdbx_seq_one_letter_code
_entity_poly.pdbx_strand_id
1 'polypeptide(L)'
;MRFAPLSLVPVLLLLLRWEQPFTEAMINPVDFLALQAIRKSLDDLPGSNFFDSWDFTGDPCSFAGVYCDGDNVTALNLGDPRAGSPGLSGRIDPAIGKLYALTELTIVPGRIIVNRVGSSVNRILTGAIQFDSVSQSFKRFASSVLLSDANQNRSQTQQPHRCSFSHVSPPSLQYLSLGWNQLTGPVNQVLLRLNQLSYLDLSLNRFTGAIPGQIFAFPITNLQLQRNFFYGAVQPANQVTIATVDLSFNRFSGEISPLLSSVQNLYLNNNRFTGQVPVTFVDRLLASGIQTLYLQHNFLTGIQISPAADIPVSSSLCLQYNCMVPPVQTPCPVKAGPQKTRPTTQCNEWRG
;
A
#
# COMPACT_ATOMS: atom_id res chain seq x y z
N MET A 1 -3.30 39.13 -86.31
CA MET A 1 -4.30 38.25 -85.65
C MET A 1 -3.62 36.90 -85.45
N ARG A 2 -3.27 36.54 -84.20
CA ARG A 2 -4.02 35.62 -83.30
C ARG A 2 -3.95 34.17 -83.82
N PHE A 3 -3.54 33.11 -83.12
CA PHE A 3 -3.12 32.82 -81.73
C PHE A 3 -2.16 31.58 -81.74
N ALA A 4 -1.50 31.37 -80.60
CA ALA A 4 -0.38 30.46 -80.30
C ALA A 4 -0.64 28.93 -80.42
N PRO A 5 0.41 28.09 -80.49
CA PRO A 5 0.30 26.63 -80.42
C PRO A 5 0.21 26.16 -78.95
N LEU A 6 -0.73 25.26 -78.65
CA LEU A 6 -0.81 24.57 -77.37
C LEU A 6 0.29 23.51 -77.25
N SER A 7 1.17 23.71 -76.28
CA SER A 7 2.15 22.73 -75.80
C SER A 7 1.45 21.65 -74.97
N LEU A 8 1.61 20.39 -75.36
CA LEU A 8 1.26 19.21 -74.58
C LEU A 8 2.32 19.00 -73.49
N VAL A 9 2.01 19.42 -72.25
CA VAL A 9 2.79 19.06 -71.07
C VAL A 9 2.26 17.73 -70.54
N PRO A 10 3.09 16.67 -70.38
CA PRO A 10 2.66 15.46 -69.70
C PRO A 10 2.52 15.76 -68.21
N VAL A 11 1.30 15.63 -67.68
CA VAL A 11 1.03 15.67 -66.24
C VAL A 11 1.63 14.39 -65.65
N LEU A 12 2.85 14.51 -65.14
CA LEU A 12 3.48 13.49 -64.30
C LEU A 12 2.70 13.47 -62.97
N LEU A 13 1.78 12.52 -62.84
CA LEU A 13 1.14 12.17 -61.57
C LEU A 13 2.22 11.66 -60.61
N LEU A 14 2.82 12.59 -59.86
CA LEU A 14 3.55 12.28 -58.64
C LEU A 14 2.53 11.68 -57.65
N LEU A 15 2.48 10.35 -57.61
CA LEU A 15 1.98 9.61 -56.46
C LEU A 15 2.91 9.92 -55.28
N LEU A 16 2.71 11.07 -54.65
CA LEU A 16 3.09 11.25 -53.27
C LEU A 16 2.27 10.22 -52.49
N ARG A 17 2.85 9.04 -52.25
CA ARG A 17 2.49 8.26 -51.08
C ARG A 17 2.73 9.19 -49.91
N TRP A 18 1.67 9.80 -49.41
CA TRP A 18 1.63 10.18 -48.01
C TRP A 18 1.76 8.87 -47.24
N GLU A 19 3.00 8.45 -47.01
CA GLU A 19 3.31 7.76 -45.77
C GLU A 19 2.87 8.73 -44.69
N GLN A 20 1.68 8.45 -44.15
CA GLN A 20 1.29 8.98 -42.85
C GLN A 20 2.52 8.75 -41.97
N PRO A 21 3.09 9.78 -41.32
CA PRO A 21 3.98 9.49 -40.22
C PRO A 21 3.11 8.64 -39.28
N PHE A 22 3.48 7.37 -39.10
CA PHE A 22 2.98 6.62 -37.96
C PHE A 22 3.41 7.46 -36.76
N THR A 23 2.52 8.32 -36.29
CA THR A 23 2.59 8.78 -34.91
C THR A 23 2.33 7.51 -34.12
N GLU A 24 3.40 6.77 -33.79
CA GLU A 24 3.32 5.82 -32.69
C GLU A 24 2.60 6.57 -31.57
N ALA A 25 1.46 6.03 -31.12
CA ALA A 25 0.74 6.60 -30.00
C ALA A 25 1.72 6.62 -28.83
N MET A 26 2.28 7.79 -28.56
CA MET A 26 3.37 7.94 -27.61
C MET A 26 2.71 8.07 -26.25
N ILE A 27 2.93 7.07 -25.40
CA ILE A 27 2.59 7.14 -23.99
C ILE A 27 3.02 8.48 -23.39
N ASN A 28 2.26 8.98 -22.41
CA ASN A 28 2.50 10.23 -21.73
C ASN A 28 3.99 10.37 -21.36
N PRO A 29 4.68 11.45 -21.77
CA PRO A 29 6.11 11.61 -21.54
C PRO A 29 6.52 11.52 -20.06
N VAL A 30 5.62 11.90 -19.14
CA VAL A 30 5.86 11.78 -17.69
C VAL A 30 5.88 10.32 -17.26
N ASP A 31 4.94 9.53 -17.79
CA ASP A 31 4.84 8.09 -17.50
C ASP A 31 6.01 7.33 -18.12
N PHE A 32 6.39 7.67 -19.35
CA PHE A 32 7.59 7.14 -20.01
C PHE A 32 8.84 7.31 -19.13
N LEU A 33 9.12 8.54 -18.69
CA LEU A 33 10.26 8.84 -17.82
C LEU A 33 10.17 8.15 -16.45
N ALA A 34 8.95 7.96 -15.93
CA ALA A 34 8.72 7.26 -14.68
C ALA A 34 9.04 5.77 -14.82
N LEU A 35 8.58 5.12 -15.89
CA LEU A 35 8.89 3.72 -16.19
C LEU A 35 10.40 3.52 -16.40
N GLN A 36 11.09 4.45 -17.07
CA GLN A 36 12.56 4.39 -17.20
C GLN A 36 13.28 4.44 -15.84
N ALA A 37 12.84 5.32 -14.94
CA ALA A 37 13.41 5.42 -13.61
C ALA A 37 13.14 4.16 -12.78
N ILE A 38 11.92 3.61 -12.84
CA ILE A 38 11.54 2.36 -12.19
C ILE A 38 12.41 1.20 -12.70
N ARG A 39 12.53 1.04 -14.02
CA ARG A 39 13.38 0.02 -14.65
C ARG A 39 14.83 0.10 -14.19
N LYS A 40 15.38 1.31 -14.06
CA LYS A 40 16.76 1.53 -13.62
C LYS A 40 16.97 1.23 -12.13
N SER A 41 15.89 1.23 -11.35
CA SER A 41 15.94 1.06 -9.90
C SER A 41 15.73 -0.39 -9.44
N LEU A 42 15.27 -1.25 -10.34
CA LEU A 42 14.93 -2.64 -10.09
C LEU A 42 15.66 -3.56 -11.07
N ASP A 43 16.12 -4.69 -10.56
CA ASP A 43 16.84 -5.71 -11.33
C ASP A 43 16.17 -7.07 -11.14
N ASP A 44 16.12 -7.87 -12.21
CA ASP A 44 15.73 -9.28 -12.12
C ASP A 44 16.70 -10.05 -11.21
N LEU A 45 16.16 -10.84 -10.28
CA LEU A 45 16.96 -11.85 -9.58
C LEU A 45 17.35 -12.98 -10.54
N PRO A 46 18.44 -13.73 -10.27
CA PRO A 46 18.87 -14.83 -11.12
C PRO A 46 17.73 -15.81 -11.45
N GLY A 47 17.48 -16.00 -12.76
CA GLY A 47 16.41 -16.84 -13.29
C GLY A 47 15.06 -16.13 -13.52
N SER A 48 14.94 -14.86 -13.14
CA SER A 48 13.83 -14.00 -13.53
C SER A 48 14.13 -13.34 -14.88
N ASN A 49 13.08 -13.08 -15.65
CA ASN A 49 13.13 -12.45 -16.96
C ASN A 49 11.99 -11.44 -17.13
N PHE A 50 11.55 -10.85 -16.02
CA PHE A 50 10.38 -9.96 -15.97
C PHE A 50 10.64 -8.70 -16.80
N PHE A 51 11.85 -8.14 -16.72
CA PHE A 51 12.20 -6.91 -17.43
C PHE A 51 12.67 -7.13 -18.87
N ASP A 52 12.63 -8.35 -19.42
CA ASP A 52 13.02 -8.62 -20.82
C ASP A 52 12.18 -7.80 -21.81
N SER A 53 10.90 -7.62 -21.51
CA SER A 53 9.97 -6.85 -22.34
C SER A 53 10.11 -5.34 -22.17
N TRP A 54 10.81 -4.86 -21.15
CA TRP A 54 10.98 -3.43 -20.86
C TRP A 54 12.10 -2.85 -21.71
N ASP A 55 11.98 -3.01 -23.02
CA ASP A 55 12.83 -2.34 -24.00
C ASP A 55 12.18 -1.00 -24.38
N PHE A 56 12.87 0.11 -24.13
CA PHE A 56 12.34 1.44 -24.43
C PHE A 56 12.52 1.80 -25.92
N THR A 57 12.49 0.80 -26.80
CA THR A 57 12.48 0.99 -28.26
C THR A 57 11.08 0.83 -28.84
N GLY A 58 10.18 0.15 -28.12
CA GLY A 58 8.76 0.04 -28.45
C GLY A 58 7.83 0.74 -27.45
N ASP A 59 6.54 0.46 -27.58
CA ASP A 59 5.47 1.00 -26.73
C ASP A 59 5.53 0.41 -25.30
N PRO A 60 5.74 1.24 -24.25
CA PRO A 60 5.76 0.78 -22.87
C PRO A 60 4.47 0.17 -22.35
N CYS A 61 3.33 0.39 -23.01
CA CYS A 61 2.07 -0.27 -22.67
C CYS A 61 2.07 -1.77 -23.02
N SER A 62 3.07 -2.25 -23.77
CA SER A 62 3.31 -3.67 -24.04
C SER A 62 4.22 -4.35 -23.00
N PHE A 63 4.81 -3.58 -22.08
CA PHE A 63 5.73 -4.11 -21.08
C PHE A 63 5.02 -5.01 -20.08
N ALA A 64 5.73 -6.05 -19.63
CA ALA A 64 5.23 -6.94 -18.59
C ALA A 64 4.85 -6.13 -17.34
N GLY A 65 3.58 -6.26 -16.93
CA GLY A 65 3.05 -5.61 -15.73
C GLY A 65 2.69 -4.13 -15.91
N VAL A 66 2.80 -3.54 -17.10
CA VAL A 66 2.32 -2.18 -17.38
C VAL A 66 0.97 -2.26 -18.09
N TYR A 67 -0.01 -1.50 -17.63
CA TYR A 67 -1.31 -1.39 -18.26
C TYR A 67 -1.66 0.08 -18.46
N CYS A 68 -2.14 0.41 -19.65
CA CYS A 68 -2.48 1.77 -20.05
C CYS A 68 -3.95 1.92 -20.39
N ASP A 69 -4.48 3.13 -20.17
CA ASP A 69 -5.73 3.61 -20.76
C ASP A 69 -5.43 4.87 -21.57
N GLY A 70 -5.60 4.78 -22.89
CA GLY A 70 -5.02 5.73 -23.83
C GLY A 70 -3.51 5.85 -23.62
N ASP A 71 -3.03 7.07 -23.41
CA ASP A 71 -1.60 7.35 -23.25
C ASP A 71 -1.12 7.30 -21.80
N ASN A 72 -1.95 6.95 -20.81
CA ASN A 72 -1.54 6.98 -19.40
C ASN A 72 -1.48 5.58 -18.77
N VAL A 73 -0.50 5.36 -17.90
CA VAL A 73 -0.37 4.13 -17.11
C VAL A 73 -1.40 4.13 -15.98
N THR A 74 -2.30 3.16 -16.00
CA THR A 74 -3.38 3.00 -15.03
C THR A 74 -3.12 1.88 -14.03
N ALA A 75 -2.37 0.85 -14.40
CA ALA A 75 -1.93 -0.18 -13.46
C ALA A 75 -0.45 -0.54 -13.66
N LEU A 76 0.22 -0.81 -12.55
CA LEU A 76 1.60 -1.25 -12.52
C LEU A 76 1.78 -2.43 -11.56
N ASN A 77 2.07 -3.60 -12.13
CA ASN A 77 2.20 -4.87 -11.43
C ASN A 77 3.64 -5.37 -11.55
N LEU A 78 4.45 -5.07 -10.53
CA LEU A 78 5.89 -5.34 -10.55
C LEU A 78 6.19 -6.76 -10.06
N GLY A 79 6.82 -7.54 -10.93
CA GLY A 79 7.22 -8.92 -10.68
C GLY A 79 6.25 -9.93 -11.28
N ASP A 80 6.75 -11.14 -11.51
CA ASP A 80 5.97 -12.24 -12.07
C ASP A 80 5.15 -12.94 -10.97
N PRO A 81 3.81 -13.00 -11.09
CA PRO A 81 2.94 -13.55 -10.06
C PRO A 81 2.99 -15.08 -9.95
N ARG A 82 3.66 -15.78 -10.87
CA ARG A 82 3.76 -17.25 -10.85
C ARG A 82 4.46 -17.73 -9.58
N ALA A 83 3.86 -18.74 -8.95
CA ALA A 83 4.46 -19.42 -7.81
C ALA A 83 5.85 -19.94 -8.18
N GLY A 84 6.86 -19.62 -7.37
CA GLY A 84 8.24 -20.06 -7.62
C GLY A 84 9.03 -19.23 -8.64
N SER A 85 8.51 -18.11 -9.16
CA SER A 85 9.33 -17.09 -9.85
C SER A 85 10.58 -16.72 -9.01
N PRO A 86 11.66 -16.12 -9.53
CA PRO A 86 12.76 -15.64 -8.67
C PRO A 86 12.56 -14.23 -8.12
N GLY A 87 11.90 -13.34 -8.86
CA GLY A 87 11.59 -11.98 -8.43
C GLY A 87 12.55 -10.91 -8.84
N LEU A 88 12.38 -9.74 -8.22
CA LEU A 88 13.18 -8.57 -8.46
C LEU A 88 14.04 -8.24 -7.22
N SER A 89 14.97 -7.33 -7.42
CA SER A 89 15.82 -6.76 -6.39
C SER A 89 16.00 -5.27 -6.67
N GLY A 90 16.50 -4.51 -5.70
CA GLY A 90 16.73 -3.08 -5.86
C GLY A 90 15.82 -2.23 -4.96
N ARG A 91 15.43 -1.05 -5.45
CA ARG A 91 14.65 -0.05 -4.70
C ARG A 91 13.47 0.45 -5.52
N ILE A 92 12.34 0.74 -4.88
CA ILE A 92 11.22 1.40 -5.55
C ILE A 92 11.63 2.86 -5.78
N ASP A 93 11.74 3.26 -7.05
CA ASP A 93 12.06 4.64 -7.40
C ASP A 93 10.90 5.58 -7.05
N PRO A 94 11.19 6.79 -6.53
CA PRO A 94 10.17 7.78 -6.29
C PRO A 94 9.36 8.19 -7.53
N ALA A 95 9.84 7.91 -8.74
CA ALA A 95 9.16 8.24 -9.97
C ALA A 95 7.79 7.55 -10.13
N ILE A 96 7.50 6.47 -9.39
CA ILE A 96 6.16 5.85 -9.37
C ILE A 96 5.04 6.84 -9.00
N GLY A 97 5.41 7.90 -8.27
CA GLY A 97 4.57 9.05 -7.89
C GLY A 97 4.12 9.94 -9.03
N LYS A 98 4.74 9.79 -10.19
CA LYS A 98 4.50 10.60 -11.37
C LYS A 98 3.50 9.95 -12.32
N LEU A 99 3.15 8.68 -12.08
CA LEU A 99 2.12 7.96 -12.81
C LEU A 99 0.74 8.45 -12.34
N TYR A 100 0.36 9.67 -12.71
CA TYR A 100 -0.81 10.33 -12.15
C TYR A 100 -2.13 9.60 -12.43
N ALA A 101 -2.14 8.73 -13.45
CA ALA A 101 -3.30 7.93 -13.81
C ALA A 101 -3.43 6.61 -13.02
N LEU A 102 -2.47 6.29 -12.14
CA LEU A 102 -2.35 4.98 -11.51
C LEU A 102 -3.45 4.71 -10.48
N THR A 103 -4.26 3.68 -10.73
CA THR A 103 -5.31 3.18 -9.84
C THR A 103 -4.91 1.88 -9.13
N GLU A 104 -4.01 1.10 -9.73
CA GLU A 104 -3.53 -0.17 -9.19
C GLU A 104 -2.00 -0.21 -9.13
N LEU A 105 -1.48 -0.53 -7.94
CA LEU A 105 -0.08 -0.83 -7.73
C LEU A 105 0.06 -2.13 -6.97
N THR A 106 0.72 -3.10 -7.60
CA THR A 106 1.11 -4.34 -6.94
C THR A 106 2.61 -4.58 -7.05
N ILE A 107 3.18 -5.12 -5.98
CA ILE A 107 4.54 -5.64 -5.96
C ILE A 107 4.47 -7.07 -5.47
N VAL A 108 4.83 -8.01 -6.34
CA VAL A 108 4.69 -9.43 -6.03
C VAL A 108 5.49 -9.80 -4.77
N PRO A 109 4.89 -10.56 -3.82
CA PRO A 109 5.51 -11.08 -2.61
C PRO A 109 6.94 -11.66 -2.72
N GLY A 110 7.87 -11.13 -1.92
CA GLY A 110 9.22 -11.66 -1.73
C GLY A 110 10.21 -11.24 -2.81
N ARG A 111 9.83 -10.26 -3.64
CA ARG A 111 10.47 -9.97 -4.93
C ARG A 111 11.05 -8.57 -5.01
N ILE A 112 11.27 -7.86 -3.91
CA ILE A 112 12.29 -6.81 -3.90
C ILE A 112 13.17 -6.99 -2.68
N ILE A 113 14.28 -7.71 -2.89
CA ILE A 113 15.32 -7.94 -1.91
C ILE A 113 16.43 -6.92 -2.16
N VAL A 114 16.92 -6.25 -1.12
CA VAL A 114 18.09 -5.39 -1.25
C VAL A 114 19.33 -6.28 -1.34
N ASN A 115 19.85 -6.47 -2.55
CA ASN A 115 21.12 -7.15 -2.74
C ASN A 115 22.27 -6.29 -2.18
N ARG A 116 22.96 -6.80 -1.15
CA ARG A 116 24.28 -6.30 -0.76
C ARG A 116 25.28 -6.77 -1.82
N VAL A 117 25.73 -5.88 -2.68
CA VAL A 117 26.95 -6.12 -3.47
C VAL A 117 28.14 -5.53 -2.71
N GLY A 118 29.12 -6.39 -2.41
CA GLY A 118 30.29 -6.03 -1.62
C GLY A 118 31.28 -5.16 -2.40
N SER A 119 31.77 -4.12 -1.73
CA SER A 119 33.13 -3.61 -1.89
C SER A 119 33.50 -2.82 -0.63
N SER A 120 34.41 -3.40 0.14
CA SER A 120 35.28 -2.83 1.18
C SER A 120 35.10 -1.36 1.58
N VAL A 121 33.99 -0.97 2.22
CA VAL A 121 33.98 0.15 3.18
C VAL A 121 32.93 -0.13 4.24
N ASN A 122 33.39 -0.33 5.47
CA ASN A 122 32.55 -0.42 6.65
C ASN A 122 31.91 0.96 6.89
N ARG A 123 30.65 1.14 6.47
CA ARG A 123 29.78 2.21 6.96
C ARG A 123 28.32 1.73 6.93
N ILE A 124 27.86 1.38 8.13
CA ILE A 124 26.50 1.19 8.61
C ILE A 124 25.43 1.71 7.63
N LEU A 125 24.54 0.82 7.16
CA LEU A 125 23.09 1.01 7.01
C LEU A 125 22.48 -0.32 6.51
N THR A 126 21.56 -0.88 7.29
CA THR A 126 20.74 -2.05 6.94
C THR A 126 19.82 -1.68 5.78
N GLY A 127 20.22 -2.03 4.55
CA GLY A 127 19.49 -1.71 3.32
C GLY A 127 18.15 -2.42 3.25
N ALA A 128 17.09 -1.66 3.47
CA ALA A 128 15.72 -2.02 3.17
C ALA A 128 15.12 -0.82 2.42
N ILE A 129 14.19 -1.06 1.49
CA ILE A 129 13.63 0.00 0.64
C ILE A 129 12.81 0.93 1.51
N GLN A 130 13.22 2.19 1.60
CA GLN A 130 12.47 3.18 2.36
C GLN A 130 11.19 3.55 1.62
N PHE A 131 10.06 3.24 2.24
CA PHE A 131 8.74 3.74 1.86
C PHE A 131 8.72 5.27 1.84
N ASP A 132 9.57 5.97 2.59
CA ASP A 132 9.66 7.44 2.50
C ASP A 132 10.09 7.93 1.12
N SER A 133 10.89 7.14 0.38
CA SER A 133 11.20 7.40 -1.02
C SER A 133 9.94 7.29 -1.89
N VAL A 134 9.06 6.32 -1.59
CA VAL A 134 7.75 6.13 -2.22
C VAL A 134 6.71 7.14 -1.67
N SER A 135 6.89 7.67 -0.47
CA SER A 135 6.02 8.62 0.21
C SER A 135 6.13 10.00 -0.41
N GLN A 136 7.34 10.45 -0.80
CA GLN A 136 7.50 11.68 -1.58
C GLN A 136 6.79 11.61 -2.93
N SER A 137 6.66 10.41 -3.47
CA SER A 137 5.92 10.07 -4.69
C SER A 137 4.41 10.15 -4.46
N PHE A 138 3.93 9.51 -3.40
CA PHE A 138 2.53 9.58 -2.95
C PHE A 138 2.12 10.95 -2.41
N LYS A 139 3.07 11.81 -2.04
CA LYS A 139 2.78 13.21 -1.70
C LYS A 139 2.14 13.96 -2.88
N ARG A 140 2.41 13.58 -4.13
CA ARG A 140 1.84 14.25 -5.32
C ARG A 140 0.56 13.61 -5.85
N PHE A 141 0.36 12.32 -5.62
CA PHE A 141 -0.93 11.63 -5.86
C PHE A 141 -2.11 12.28 -5.13
N ALA A 142 -1.85 12.98 -4.02
CA ALA A 142 -2.86 13.63 -3.18
C ALA A 142 -2.92 15.16 -3.30
N SER A 143 -2.03 15.76 -4.09
CA SER A 143 -1.94 17.21 -4.21
C SER A 143 -2.53 17.66 -5.55
N SER A 144 -3.86 17.75 -5.60
CA SER A 144 -4.59 18.64 -6.52
C SER A 144 -5.37 19.75 -5.79
N VAL A 145 -5.07 19.99 -4.51
CA VAL A 145 -5.58 21.15 -3.76
C VAL A 145 -4.42 21.71 -2.93
N LEU A 146 -4.22 23.03 -2.98
CA LEU A 146 -3.14 23.84 -2.37
C LEU A 146 -1.94 24.22 -3.28
N LEU A 147 -2.22 24.68 -4.49
CA LEU A 147 -1.37 25.67 -5.18
C LEU A 147 -2.22 26.78 -5.85
N SER A 148 -3.31 27.23 -5.22
CA SER A 148 -4.06 28.41 -5.67
C SER A 148 -3.78 29.70 -4.89
N ASP A 149 -3.14 29.66 -3.71
CA ASP A 149 -3.20 30.81 -2.79
C ASP A 149 -1.84 31.51 -2.54
N ALA A 150 -0.81 31.26 -3.37
CA ALA A 150 0.50 31.91 -3.20
C ALA A 150 0.85 32.96 -4.28
N ASN A 151 -0.03 33.26 -5.24
CA ASN A 151 0.30 34.21 -6.32
C ASN A 151 -0.80 35.24 -6.63
N GLN A 152 -1.50 35.69 -5.60
CA GLN A 152 -2.41 36.83 -5.73
C GLN A 152 -1.88 38.02 -4.94
N ASN A 153 -0.72 38.53 -5.35
CA ASN A 153 -0.30 39.92 -5.10
C ASN A 153 0.95 40.27 -5.92
N ARG A 154 0.78 40.54 -7.22
CA ARG A 154 1.46 41.63 -7.95
C ARG A 154 0.91 41.76 -9.38
N SER A 155 0.10 42.80 -9.55
CA SER A 155 -0.04 43.70 -10.72
C SER A 155 0.10 43.14 -12.15
N GLN A 156 -0.99 43.33 -12.90
CA GLN A 156 -1.21 43.25 -14.35
C GLN A 156 0.00 43.62 -15.25
N THR A 157 0.28 42.80 -16.27
CA THR A 157 0.12 43.11 -17.71
C THR A 157 0.83 42.05 -18.57
N GLN A 158 0.09 41.53 -19.57
CA GLN A 158 0.45 40.60 -20.68
C GLN A 158 -0.09 39.17 -20.56
N GLN A 159 -1.17 38.92 -21.30
CA GLN A 159 -1.55 37.62 -21.84
C GLN A 159 -0.47 37.18 -22.85
N PRO A 160 -0.10 35.89 -22.88
CA PRO A 160 -0.75 35.02 -23.86
C PRO A 160 -0.98 33.57 -23.38
N HIS A 161 -1.96 32.92 -24.01
CA HIS A 161 -2.34 31.50 -23.88
C HIS A 161 -2.79 31.01 -22.50
N ARG A 162 -4.10 31.09 -22.27
CA ARG A 162 -4.77 30.29 -21.23
C ARG A 162 -4.66 28.81 -21.60
N CYS A 163 -3.73 28.09 -21.00
CA CYS A 163 -3.89 26.65 -20.82
C CYS A 163 -5.03 26.46 -19.83
N SER A 164 -6.21 26.09 -20.33
CA SER A 164 -7.29 25.59 -19.50
C SER A 164 -6.87 24.21 -19.02
N PHE A 165 -6.23 24.13 -17.84
CA PHE A 165 -6.11 22.87 -17.14
C PHE A 165 -7.53 22.47 -16.72
N SER A 166 -8.16 21.62 -17.53
CA SER A 166 -9.27 20.81 -17.07
C SER A 166 -8.80 20.18 -15.76
N HIS A 167 -9.42 20.56 -14.66
CA HIS A 167 -9.13 20.09 -13.32
C HIS A 167 -9.61 18.64 -13.22
N VAL A 168 -8.93 17.74 -13.93
CA VAL A 168 -9.10 16.30 -13.80
C VAL A 168 -8.46 15.99 -12.45
N SER A 169 -9.28 15.68 -11.45
CA SER A 169 -8.77 15.09 -10.22
C SER A 169 -7.93 13.87 -10.63
N PRO A 170 -6.66 13.76 -10.20
CA PRO A 170 -5.90 12.57 -10.54
C PRO A 170 -6.68 11.35 -10.06
N PRO A 171 -6.79 10.28 -10.86
CA PRO A 171 -7.31 9.03 -10.34
C PRO A 171 -6.52 8.67 -9.09
N SER A 172 -7.28 8.33 -8.07
CA SER A 172 -6.78 7.98 -6.77
C SER A 172 -6.47 6.49 -6.78
N LEU A 173 -5.39 6.11 -6.10
CA LEU A 173 -5.04 4.71 -5.95
C LEU A 173 -6.19 3.97 -5.25
N GLN A 174 -6.66 2.90 -5.88
CA GLN A 174 -7.77 2.06 -5.41
C GLN A 174 -7.26 0.72 -4.90
N TYR A 175 -6.23 0.18 -5.53
CA TYR A 175 -5.67 -1.12 -5.19
C TYR A 175 -4.18 -0.99 -4.86
N LEU A 176 -3.82 -1.30 -3.61
CA LEU A 176 -2.43 -1.32 -3.17
C LEU A 176 -2.06 -2.64 -2.52
N SER A 177 -1.20 -3.41 -3.18
CA SER A 177 -0.65 -4.66 -2.64
C SER A 177 0.87 -4.61 -2.61
N LEU A 178 1.42 -4.48 -1.40
CA LEU A 178 2.86 -4.44 -1.13
C LEU A 178 3.31 -5.57 -0.20
N GLY A 179 2.41 -6.52 0.09
CA GLY A 179 2.61 -7.57 1.07
C GLY A 179 3.87 -8.41 0.82
N TRP A 180 4.43 -8.98 1.89
CA TRP A 180 5.52 -9.96 1.84
C TRP A 180 6.83 -9.43 1.23
N ASN A 181 7.16 -8.16 1.45
CA ASN A 181 8.40 -7.57 0.97
C ASN A 181 9.34 -7.19 2.12
N GLN A 182 10.43 -6.46 1.82
CA GLN A 182 11.36 -5.93 2.82
C GLN A 182 11.29 -4.41 2.92
N LEU A 183 10.11 -3.82 2.69
CA LEU A 183 9.92 -2.38 2.68
C LEU A 183 9.97 -1.81 4.11
N THR A 184 10.64 -0.68 4.31
CA THR A 184 10.82 0.00 5.62
C THR A 184 10.27 1.41 5.61
N GLY A 185 10.28 2.08 6.76
CA GLY A 185 9.93 3.49 6.86
C GLY A 185 8.48 3.72 7.27
N PRO A 186 8.16 4.96 7.67
CA PRO A 186 6.82 5.34 8.11
C PRO A 186 5.83 5.47 6.95
N VAL A 187 4.59 5.00 7.18
CA VAL A 187 3.50 5.05 6.19
C VAL A 187 2.42 6.08 6.55
N ASN A 188 2.49 6.66 7.76
CA ASN A 188 1.45 7.51 8.34
C ASN A 188 1.01 8.67 7.43
N GLN A 189 1.97 9.39 6.84
CA GLN A 189 1.66 10.54 5.97
C GLN A 189 1.03 10.14 4.63
N VAL A 190 1.35 8.94 4.14
CA VAL A 190 0.88 8.43 2.85
C VAL A 190 -0.51 7.84 3.00
N LEU A 191 -0.73 7.04 4.04
CA LEU A 191 -2.03 6.40 4.25
C LEU A 191 -3.15 7.44 4.40
N LEU A 192 -2.88 8.60 5.00
CA LEU A 192 -3.85 9.70 5.07
C LEU A 192 -4.36 10.21 3.72
N ARG A 193 -3.63 9.92 2.65
CA ARG A 193 -3.89 10.41 1.29
C ARG A 193 -4.55 9.38 0.39
N LEU A 194 -4.57 8.11 0.80
CA LEU A 194 -5.11 7.01 0.00
C LEU A 194 -6.57 6.73 0.39
N ASN A 195 -7.40 7.77 0.39
CA ASN A 195 -8.79 7.72 0.89
C ASN A 195 -9.80 7.04 -0.06
N GLN A 196 -9.36 6.54 -1.20
CA GLN A 196 -10.18 5.87 -2.21
C GLN A 196 -9.79 4.40 -2.38
N LEU A 197 -8.94 3.87 -1.49
CA LEU A 197 -8.56 2.46 -1.52
C LEU A 197 -9.76 1.55 -1.28
N SER A 198 -9.92 0.58 -2.17
CA SER A 198 -10.81 -0.58 -2.05
C SER A 198 -10.05 -1.84 -1.62
N TYR A 199 -8.71 -1.83 -1.73
CA TYR A 199 -7.84 -2.91 -1.26
C TYR A 199 -6.50 -2.38 -0.71
N LEU A 200 -6.07 -2.91 0.44
CA LEU A 200 -4.79 -2.56 1.06
C LEU A 200 -4.15 -3.78 1.74
N ASP A 201 -2.98 -4.19 1.22
CA ASP A 201 -2.10 -5.14 1.88
C ASP A 201 -0.69 -4.55 2.05
N LEU A 202 -0.31 -4.27 3.31
CA LEU A 202 1.04 -3.87 3.70
C LEU A 202 1.74 -4.93 4.56
N SER A 203 1.16 -6.11 4.68
CA SER A 203 1.60 -7.14 5.61
C SER A 203 3.01 -7.64 5.30
N LEU A 204 3.66 -8.27 6.30
CA LEU A 204 4.94 -8.96 6.13
C LEU A 204 6.02 -8.05 5.50
N ASN A 205 6.17 -6.86 6.07
CA ASN A 205 7.18 -5.88 5.70
C ASN A 205 7.94 -5.45 6.96
N ARG A 206 8.65 -4.32 6.88
CA ARG A 206 9.38 -3.70 7.98
C ARG A 206 8.95 -2.23 8.16
N PHE A 207 7.70 -1.91 7.80
CA PHE A 207 7.16 -0.57 7.96
C PHE A 207 7.10 -0.15 9.43
N THR A 208 7.27 1.13 9.68
CA THR A 208 7.30 1.73 11.03
C THR A 208 6.24 2.83 11.15
N GLY A 209 6.17 3.48 12.31
CA GLY A 209 5.30 4.63 12.54
C GLY A 209 3.94 4.24 13.12
N ALA A 210 3.19 5.27 13.50
CA ALA A 210 1.81 5.12 13.94
C ALA A 210 0.86 4.98 12.76
N ILE A 211 -0.27 4.30 13.00
CA ILE A 211 -1.31 4.14 11.99
C ILE A 211 -2.38 5.21 12.19
N PRO A 212 -2.70 6.03 11.17
CA PRO A 212 -3.73 7.06 11.28
C PRO A 212 -5.12 6.43 11.40
N GLY A 213 -5.97 6.97 12.29
CA GLY A 213 -7.31 6.45 12.56
C GLY A 213 -8.26 6.38 11.36
N GLN A 214 -7.98 7.19 10.33
CA GLN A 214 -8.77 7.28 9.10
C GLN A 214 -8.74 5.99 8.28
N ILE A 215 -7.68 5.18 8.38
CA ILE A 215 -7.57 3.96 7.57
C ILE A 215 -8.64 2.92 7.93
N PHE A 216 -9.16 2.99 9.16
CA PHE A 216 -10.21 2.09 9.63
C PHE A 216 -11.60 2.45 9.08
N ALA A 217 -11.71 3.60 8.40
CA ALA A 217 -12.92 4.04 7.72
C ALA A 217 -12.86 3.83 6.20
N PHE A 218 -11.79 3.20 5.69
CA PHE A 218 -11.70 2.91 4.26
C PHE A 218 -12.76 1.90 3.82
N PRO A 219 -13.29 2.02 2.59
CA PRO A 219 -14.32 1.12 2.06
C PRO A 219 -13.72 -0.23 1.64
N ILE A 220 -13.01 -0.90 2.55
CA ILE A 220 -12.31 -2.18 2.32
C ILE A 220 -12.92 -3.29 3.19
N THR A 221 -12.82 -4.53 2.71
CA THR A 221 -13.28 -5.71 3.48
C THR A 221 -12.20 -6.25 4.41
N ASN A 222 -10.93 -6.09 4.01
CA ASN A 222 -9.77 -6.65 4.70
C ASN A 222 -8.68 -5.59 4.84
N LEU A 223 -8.26 -5.33 6.08
CA LEU A 223 -7.11 -4.49 6.39
C LEU A 223 -5.97 -5.37 6.90
N GLN A 224 -4.91 -5.50 6.10
CA GLN A 224 -3.77 -6.38 6.38
C GLN A 224 -2.50 -5.58 6.67
N LEU A 225 -2.17 -5.42 7.95
CA LEU A 225 -0.99 -4.70 8.43
C LEU A 225 -0.04 -5.57 9.25
N GLN A 226 -0.32 -6.86 9.37
CA GLN A 226 0.38 -7.78 10.25
C GLN A 226 1.85 -7.94 9.88
N ARG A 227 2.67 -8.30 10.88
CA ARG A 227 4.11 -8.59 10.71
C ARG A 227 4.88 -7.40 10.13
N ASN A 228 4.77 -6.27 10.82
CA ASN A 228 5.52 -5.05 10.56
C ASN A 228 6.14 -4.55 11.89
N PHE A 229 6.65 -3.32 11.87
CA PHE A 229 7.14 -2.62 13.07
C PHE A 229 6.31 -1.37 13.39
N PHE A 230 5.01 -1.38 13.07
CA PHE A 230 4.09 -0.30 13.44
C PHE A 230 3.97 -0.20 14.96
N TYR A 231 3.80 1.02 15.48
CA TYR A 231 3.79 1.29 16.92
C TYR A 231 2.80 2.40 17.30
N GLY A 232 2.62 2.61 18.60
CA GLY A 232 1.68 3.61 19.12
C GLY A 232 0.27 3.05 19.32
N ALA A 233 -0.65 3.92 19.73
CA ALA A 233 -2.04 3.55 19.98
C ALA A 233 -2.83 3.37 18.68
N VAL A 234 -3.76 2.42 18.70
CA VAL A 234 -4.72 2.22 17.62
C VAL A 234 -5.98 3.01 17.93
N GLN A 235 -6.16 4.14 17.24
CA GLN A 235 -7.24 5.09 17.48
C GLN A 235 -8.09 5.30 16.23
N PRO A 236 -9.03 4.38 15.90
CA PRO A 236 -10.00 4.62 14.85
C PRO A 236 -10.77 5.91 15.11
N ALA A 237 -11.09 6.67 14.06
CA ALA A 237 -11.86 7.91 14.21
C ALA A 237 -13.35 7.63 14.50
N ASN A 238 -13.86 6.50 14.01
CA ASN A 238 -15.26 6.07 14.12
C ASN A 238 -15.31 4.56 14.32
N GLN A 239 -16.52 4.02 14.55
CA GLN A 239 -16.76 2.58 14.60
C GLN A 239 -16.30 1.91 13.30
N VAL A 240 -15.52 0.83 13.41
CA VAL A 240 -14.87 0.20 12.25
C VAL A 240 -15.85 -0.71 11.51
N THR A 241 -16.05 -0.47 10.22
CA THR A 241 -16.96 -1.27 9.37
C THR A 241 -16.25 -2.41 8.63
N ILE A 242 -14.92 -2.42 8.65
CA ILE A 242 -14.07 -3.43 7.99
C ILE A 242 -14.30 -4.79 8.65
N ALA A 243 -14.60 -5.81 7.82
CA ALA A 243 -14.94 -7.14 8.31
C ALA A 243 -13.75 -7.87 8.96
N THR A 244 -12.57 -7.74 8.34
CA THR A 244 -11.33 -8.37 8.83
C THR A 244 -10.24 -7.34 9.03
N VAL A 245 -9.70 -7.26 10.24
CA VAL A 245 -8.59 -6.38 10.59
C VAL A 245 -7.49 -7.20 11.24
N ASP A 246 -6.35 -7.29 10.58
CA ASP A 246 -5.17 -7.99 11.09
C ASP A 246 -4.04 -7.00 11.38
N LEU A 247 -3.84 -6.74 12.68
CA LEU A 247 -2.77 -5.90 13.21
C LEU A 247 -1.70 -6.73 13.94
N SER A 248 -1.77 -8.06 13.83
CA SER A 248 -0.94 -8.96 14.61
C SER A 248 0.55 -8.83 14.30
N PHE A 249 1.41 -9.21 15.25
CA PHE A 249 2.88 -9.15 15.08
C PHE A 249 3.38 -7.74 14.72
N ASN A 250 3.00 -6.75 15.52
CA ASN A 250 3.49 -5.38 15.43
C ASN A 250 4.01 -4.95 16.81
N ARG A 251 4.15 -3.63 17.02
CA ARG A 251 4.54 -3.02 18.29
C ARG A 251 3.49 -2.03 18.77
N PHE A 252 2.22 -2.21 18.39
CA PHE A 252 1.11 -1.37 18.86
C PHE A 252 0.99 -1.45 20.38
N SER A 253 0.64 -0.34 21.01
CA SER A 253 0.67 -0.17 22.47
C SER A 253 -0.52 0.64 22.97
N GLY A 254 -0.73 0.66 24.29
CA GLY A 254 -1.87 1.34 24.91
C GLY A 254 -3.12 0.45 24.94
N GLU A 255 -4.26 1.06 25.25
CA GLU A 255 -5.52 0.33 25.40
C GLU A 255 -6.16 -0.04 24.04
N ILE A 256 -6.94 -1.12 24.04
CA ILE A 256 -7.72 -1.52 22.86
C ILE A 256 -8.90 -0.58 22.73
N SER A 257 -9.01 0.11 21.59
CA SER A 257 -10.15 0.98 21.32
C SER A 257 -11.47 0.19 21.22
N PRO A 258 -12.53 0.59 21.94
CA PRO A 258 -13.86 -0.01 21.81
C PRO A 258 -14.45 0.08 20.40
N LEU A 259 -13.96 1.02 19.57
CA LEU A 259 -14.43 1.23 18.19
C LEU A 259 -14.11 0.07 17.25
N LEU A 260 -13.22 -0.84 17.65
CA LEU A 260 -12.90 -2.07 16.94
C LEU A 260 -13.86 -3.23 17.24
N SER A 261 -14.80 -3.07 18.18
CA SER A 261 -15.73 -4.14 18.62
C SER A 261 -16.71 -4.62 17.55
N SER A 262 -16.85 -3.90 16.45
CA SER A 262 -17.69 -4.30 15.31
C SER A 262 -17.00 -5.19 14.29
N VAL A 263 -15.67 -5.32 14.36
CA VAL A 263 -14.88 -6.14 13.43
C VAL A 263 -15.17 -7.61 13.68
N GLN A 264 -15.52 -8.35 12.62
CA GLN A 264 -15.87 -9.77 12.74
C GLN A 264 -14.63 -10.65 12.99
N ASN A 265 -13.53 -10.35 12.30
CA ASN A 265 -12.28 -11.09 12.41
C ASN A 265 -11.15 -10.14 12.80
N LEU A 266 -10.85 -10.09 14.09
CA LEU A 266 -9.91 -9.16 14.69
C LEU A 266 -8.69 -9.88 15.28
N TYR A 267 -7.52 -9.55 14.74
CA TYR A 267 -6.23 -10.10 15.17
C TYR A 267 -5.36 -8.99 15.75
N LEU A 268 -5.25 -8.94 17.08
CA LEU A 268 -4.40 -7.99 17.81
C LEU A 268 -3.21 -8.68 18.50
N ASN A 269 -3.05 -9.98 18.29
CA ASN A 269 -2.07 -10.80 18.98
C ASN A 269 -0.61 -10.42 18.61
N ASN A 270 0.33 -10.71 19.51
CA ASN A 270 1.74 -10.33 19.38
C ASN A 270 1.93 -8.83 19.18
N ASN A 271 1.42 -8.05 20.14
CA ASN A 271 1.60 -6.62 20.24
C ASN A 271 1.96 -6.24 21.70
N ARG A 272 1.79 -4.97 22.05
CA ARG A 272 2.04 -4.43 23.39
C ARG A 272 0.78 -3.76 23.96
N PHE A 273 -0.41 -4.26 23.61
CA PHE A 273 -1.67 -3.72 24.15
C PHE A 273 -1.76 -3.98 25.66
N THR A 274 -2.32 -3.01 26.38
CA THR A 274 -2.37 -2.95 27.84
C THR A 274 -3.79 -2.65 28.33
N GLY A 275 -4.00 -2.71 29.64
CA GLY A 275 -5.29 -2.39 30.24
C GLY A 275 -6.33 -3.50 30.08
N GLN A 276 -7.58 -3.15 30.33
CA GLN A 276 -8.72 -4.07 30.26
C GLN A 276 -9.24 -4.17 28.83
N VAL A 277 -9.70 -5.37 28.43
CA VAL A 277 -10.47 -5.53 27.19
C VAL A 277 -11.85 -4.87 27.39
N PRO A 278 -12.27 -3.93 26.53
CA PRO A 278 -13.55 -3.25 26.69
C PRO A 278 -14.74 -4.22 26.70
N VAL A 279 -15.74 -3.94 27.55
CA VAL A 279 -16.94 -4.79 27.72
C VAL A 279 -17.71 -5.01 26.41
N THR A 280 -17.68 -4.03 25.51
CA THR A 280 -18.33 -4.12 24.19
C THR A 280 -17.81 -5.28 23.34
N PHE A 281 -16.55 -5.69 23.52
CA PHE A 281 -16.04 -6.90 22.87
C PHE A 281 -16.67 -8.17 23.43
N VAL A 282 -16.93 -8.22 24.74
CA VAL A 282 -17.58 -9.37 25.39
C VAL A 282 -19.03 -9.47 24.89
N ASP A 283 -19.77 -8.37 24.88
CA ASP A 283 -21.15 -8.32 24.39
C ASP A 283 -21.23 -8.81 22.93
N ARG A 284 -20.33 -8.31 22.08
CA ARG A 284 -20.27 -8.66 20.66
C ARG A 284 -19.81 -10.10 20.42
N LEU A 285 -18.90 -10.62 21.24
CA LEU A 285 -18.45 -12.01 21.18
C LEU A 285 -19.58 -12.97 21.55
N LEU A 286 -20.25 -12.74 22.68
CA LEU A 286 -21.34 -13.60 23.16
C LEU A 286 -22.57 -13.53 22.23
N ALA A 287 -22.80 -12.39 21.57
CA ALA A 287 -23.83 -12.24 20.54
C ALA A 287 -23.46 -12.83 19.17
N SER A 288 -22.36 -13.59 19.03
CA SER A 288 -21.85 -14.11 17.75
C SER A 288 -21.53 -13.03 16.70
N GLY A 289 -21.36 -11.77 17.13
CA GLY A 289 -21.02 -10.65 16.28
C GLY A 289 -19.52 -10.53 15.99
N ILE A 290 -18.67 -11.29 16.69
CA ILE A 290 -17.24 -11.47 16.43
C ILE A 290 -16.97 -12.96 16.22
N GLN A 291 -16.41 -13.31 15.08
CA GLN A 291 -16.04 -14.69 14.72
C GLN A 291 -14.63 -15.03 15.20
N THR A 292 -13.70 -14.08 15.14
CA THR A 292 -12.32 -14.29 15.60
C THR A 292 -11.85 -13.10 16.43
N LEU A 293 -11.43 -13.36 17.66
CA LEU A 293 -10.83 -12.38 18.57
C LEU A 293 -9.52 -12.93 19.14
N TYR A 294 -8.42 -12.61 18.48
CA TYR A 294 -7.08 -13.05 18.90
C TYR A 294 -6.34 -11.92 19.61
N LEU A 295 -6.16 -12.09 20.92
CA LEU A 295 -5.56 -11.12 21.82
C LEU A 295 -4.30 -11.65 22.52
N GLN A 296 -3.90 -12.88 22.21
CA GLN A 296 -2.75 -13.53 22.84
C GLN A 296 -1.44 -12.76 22.61
N HIS A 297 -0.47 -12.95 23.51
CA HIS A 297 0.82 -12.26 23.42
C HIS A 297 0.68 -10.73 23.45
N ASN A 298 0.01 -10.22 24.48
CA ASN A 298 -0.08 -8.80 24.83
C ASN A 298 0.22 -8.63 26.33
N PHE A 299 -0.11 -7.47 26.91
CA PHE A 299 0.01 -7.13 28.33
C PHE A 299 -1.35 -6.74 28.92
N LEU A 300 -2.44 -7.34 28.42
CA LEU A 300 -3.79 -7.09 28.89
C LEU A 300 -3.96 -7.59 30.33
N THR A 301 -4.66 -6.81 31.15
CA THR A 301 -4.80 -7.07 32.59
C THR A 301 -6.14 -7.70 32.97
N GLY A 302 -7.09 -7.78 32.04
CA GLY A 302 -8.36 -8.46 32.27
C GLY A 302 -9.35 -8.34 31.12
N ILE A 303 -10.43 -9.10 31.23
CA ILE A 303 -11.60 -9.08 30.36
C ILE A 303 -12.82 -9.45 31.22
N GLN A 304 -13.89 -8.67 31.14
CA GLN A 304 -15.08 -8.83 31.97
C GLN A 304 -16.03 -9.90 31.41
N ILE A 305 -15.61 -11.16 31.46
CA ILE A 305 -16.42 -12.30 31.03
C ILE A 305 -16.55 -13.30 32.18
N SER A 306 -17.77 -13.83 32.37
CA SER A 306 -18.03 -14.86 33.39
C SER A 306 -17.21 -16.12 33.08
N PRO A 307 -16.56 -16.76 34.08
CA PRO A 307 -15.90 -18.05 33.88
C PRO A 307 -16.82 -19.18 33.42
N ALA A 308 -18.13 -19.03 33.66
CA ALA A 308 -19.18 -19.95 33.22
C ALA A 308 -19.81 -19.53 31.87
N ALA A 309 -19.29 -18.51 31.20
CA ALA A 309 -19.81 -18.09 29.90
C ALA A 309 -19.44 -19.11 28.83
N ASP A 310 -20.45 -19.56 28.09
CA ASP A 310 -20.26 -20.38 26.90
C ASP A 310 -19.96 -19.47 25.70
N ILE A 311 -18.76 -19.62 25.14
CA ILE A 311 -18.39 -18.93 23.90
C ILE A 311 -19.12 -19.61 22.72
N PRO A 312 -19.83 -18.85 21.86
CA PRO A 312 -20.50 -19.43 20.71
C PRO A 312 -19.55 -20.24 19.83
N VAL A 313 -20.01 -21.37 19.29
CA VAL A 313 -19.20 -22.25 18.42
C VAL A 313 -18.73 -21.58 17.12
N SER A 314 -19.43 -20.52 16.70
CA SER A 314 -19.07 -19.65 15.57
C SER A 314 -17.97 -18.64 15.90
N SER A 315 -17.57 -18.56 17.17
CA SER A 315 -16.63 -17.59 17.70
C SER A 315 -15.37 -18.26 18.26
N SER A 316 -14.21 -17.70 17.92
CA SER A 316 -12.90 -18.11 18.40
C SER A 316 -12.25 -16.99 19.19
N LEU A 317 -11.95 -17.25 20.45
CA LEU A 317 -11.32 -16.31 21.38
C LEU A 317 -9.97 -16.89 21.81
N CYS A 318 -8.91 -16.09 21.76
CA CYS A 318 -7.60 -16.50 22.30
C CYS A 318 -6.99 -15.39 23.16
N LEU A 319 -6.82 -15.69 24.46
CA LEU A 319 -6.38 -14.75 25.50
C LEU A 319 -5.00 -15.08 26.09
N GLN A 320 -4.37 -16.16 25.63
CA GLN A 320 -3.14 -16.70 26.22
C GLN A 320 -2.00 -15.67 26.29
N TYR A 321 -1.11 -15.86 27.26
CA TYR A 321 0.12 -15.06 27.38
C TYR A 321 -0.15 -13.55 27.51
N ASN A 322 -1.09 -13.21 28.39
CA ASN A 322 -1.40 -11.85 28.84
C ASN A 322 -1.14 -11.70 30.35
N CYS A 323 -1.22 -10.47 30.87
CA CYS A 323 -1.03 -10.13 32.29
C CYS A 323 -2.30 -10.39 33.12
N MET A 324 -2.98 -11.49 32.84
CA MET A 324 -4.21 -11.92 33.50
C MET A 324 -4.27 -13.44 33.50
N VAL A 325 -5.07 -13.99 34.41
CA VAL A 325 -5.54 -15.38 34.31
C VAL A 325 -6.74 -15.37 33.36
N PRO A 326 -6.71 -16.10 32.21
CA PRO A 326 -7.86 -16.17 31.32
C PRO A 326 -9.10 -16.68 32.09
N PRO A 327 -10.20 -15.91 32.13
CA PRO A 327 -11.40 -16.30 32.87
C PRO A 327 -12.14 -17.48 32.25
N VAL A 328 -12.00 -17.67 30.93
CA VAL A 328 -12.56 -18.80 30.18
C VAL A 328 -11.44 -19.59 29.51
N GLN A 329 -11.63 -20.91 29.37
CA GLN A 329 -10.70 -21.76 28.64
C GLN A 329 -11.18 -21.95 27.21
N THR A 330 -10.47 -21.34 26.26
CA THR A 330 -10.77 -21.42 24.84
C THR A 330 -9.56 -21.94 24.06
N PRO A 331 -9.75 -22.72 22.99
CA PRO A 331 -8.65 -23.21 22.18
C PRO A 331 -7.95 -22.03 21.49
N CYS A 332 -6.62 -22.02 21.57
CA CYS A 332 -5.77 -21.06 20.89
C CYS A 332 -5.05 -21.71 19.70
N PRO A 333 -4.68 -20.93 18.66
CA PRO A 333 -3.82 -21.43 17.59
C PRO A 333 -2.51 -22.00 18.16
N VAL A 334 -1.95 -23.05 17.55
CA VAL A 334 -0.69 -23.68 17.99
C VAL A 334 0.44 -22.66 18.16
N LYS A 335 0.50 -21.65 17.28
CA LYS A 335 1.50 -20.56 17.31
C LYS A 335 1.38 -19.65 18.54
N ALA A 336 0.30 -19.74 19.32
CA ALA A 336 0.14 -19.01 20.57
C ALA A 336 1.01 -19.60 21.71
N GLY A 337 1.55 -20.80 21.55
CA GLY A 337 2.34 -21.47 22.57
C GLY A 337 1.49 -22.04 23.72
N PRO A 338 2.13 -22.79 24.64
CA PRO A 338 1.43 -23.51 25.71
C PRO A 338 1.09 -22.63 26.94
N GLN A 339 1.73 -21.48 27.10
CA GLN A 339 1.60 -20.68 28.32
C GLN A 339 0.24 -19.95 28.36
N LYS A 340 -0.55 -20.25 29.40
CA LYS A 340 -1.85 -19.59 29.64
C LYS A 340 -1.70 -18.13 30.04
N THR A 341 -0.74 -17.83 30.91
CA THR A 341 -0.51 -16.48 31.47
C THR A 341 0.91 -16.01 31.17
N ARG A 342 1.09 -14.69 31.09
CA ARG A 342 2.42 -14.07 31.04
C ARG A 342 3.04 -14.10 32.44
N PRO A 343 4.36 -14.38 32.56
CA PRO A 343 5.05 -14.31 33.86
C PRO A 343 4.85 -12.96 34.54
N THR A 344 4.55 -12.96 35.84
CA THR A 344 4.27 -11.75 36.61
C THR A 344 5.42 -10.74 36.60
N THR A 345 6.66 -11.21 36.51
CA THR A 345 7.86 -10.38 36.36
C THR A 345 7.85 -9.51 35.11
N GLN A 346 7.15 -9.93 34.04
CA GLN A 346 6.99 -9.16 32.80
C GLN A 346 5.75 -8.23 32.82
N CYS A 347 4.94 -8.29 33.87
CA CYS A 347 3.70 -7.53 34.00
C CYS A 347 3.78 -6.36 34.99
N ASN A 348 4.89 -6.22 35.71
CA ASN A 348 5.04 -5.24 36.78
C ASN A 348 4.92 -3.78 36.30
N GLU A 349 5.34 -3.47 35.06
CA GLU A 349 5.23 -2.13 34.45
C GLU A 349 3.81 -1.79 33.99
N TRP A 350 2.91 -2.76 33.95
CA TRP A 350 1.57 -2.65 33.35
C TRP A 350 0.45 -2.93 34.34
N ARG A 351 0.78 -2.94 35.64
CA ARG A 351 -0.21 -2.92 36.72
C ARG A 351 -0.77 -1.50 36.77
N GLY A 352 -1.91 -1.30 36.10
CA GLY A 352 -2.74 -0.11 36.27
C GLY A 352 -3.22 0.04 37.71
#